data_AF-A0A4Y2E8J3-F1
#
_entry.id   AF-A0A4Y2E8J3-F1
#
_cell.length_a   1.000
_cell.length_b   1.000
_cell.length_c   1.000
_cell.angle_alpha   90.00
_cell.angle_beta   90.00
_cell.angle_gamma   90.00
#
_symmetry.space_group_name_H-M   'P 1'
#
loop_
_entity.id
_entity.type
_entity.pdbx_description
1 polymer ?
#
loop_
_entity_poly.entity_id
_entity_poly.type
_entity_poly.pdbx_seq_one_letter_code
_entity_poly.pdbx_strand_id
1 'polypeptide(L)'
;MIPTASQEKFLANPKNNDRLISILMKKLSSVNMTCKKADEDADCLIVNSVLALSPTHPSVDVTLHQLELIMVVQTLKNNPDLLKVIEIFKNPDMTSVDAGNRFLVALYGYPIPTSDTPSLNNVLYKFYMKSSFNKSSNMSLLPTTEEAAHQHSLRVYHQIQHWFGNKKRPEDWGWVRTNSGLQPVKTLKTPAPDSILRKISCKCKKGCTGNCNCRKARLFCSVLYLHCWDNCNNR
;
A
#
# COMPACT_ATOMS: atom_id res chain seq x y z
N MET A 1 18.07 -1.46 -35.67
CA MET A 1 17.35 -0.19 -35.49
C MET A 1 17.55 0.25 -34.04
N ILE A 2 18.20 1.39 -33.79
CA ILE A 2 18.54 1.85 -32.43
C ILE A 2 17.44 2.83 -32.00
N PRO A 3 16.79 2.63 -30.84
CA PRO A 3 15.75 3.54 -30.35
C PRO A 3 16.33 4.94 -30.12
N THR A 4 15.68 5.96 -30.68
CA THR A 4 16.07 7.38 -30.53
C THR A 4 15.60 7.99 -29.20
N ALA A 5 14.84 7.25 -28.39
CA ALA A 5 14.37 7.65 -27.07
C ALA A 5 14.46 6.47 -26.09
N SER A 6 14.72 6.76 -24.82
CA SER A 6 14.66 5.75 -23.76
C SER A 6 13.22 5.27 -23.55
N GLN A 7 13.06 4.02 -23.11
CA GLN A 7 11.76 3.41 -22.83
C GLN A 7 10.93 4.25 -21.84
N GLU A 8 11.55 4.75 -20.79
CA GLU A 8 10.89 5.63 -19.80
C GLU A 8 10.35 6.91 -20.44
N LYS A 9 11.13 7.56 -21.30
CA LYS A 9 10.72 8.79 -21.99
C LYS A 9 9.61 8.53 -23.01
N PHE A 10 9.61 7.34 -23.62
CA PHE A 10 8.56 6.91 -24.54
C PHE A 10 7.23 6.65 -23.80
N LEU A 11 7.29 5.92 -22.67
CA LEU A 11 6.13 5.56 -21.84
C LEU A 11 5.62 6.74 -20.99
N ALA A 12 6.42 7.76 -20.74
CA ALA A 12 5.97 8.98 -20.07
C ALA A 12 5.13 9.90 -20.99
N ASN A 13 5.10 9.64 -22.31
CA ASN A 13 4.36 10.45 -23.27
C ASN A 13 2.92 9.90 -23.45
N PRO A 14 1.87 10.67 -23.08
CA PRO A 14 0.49 10.19 -23.15
C PRO A 14 0.05 9.77 -24.56
N LYS A 15 0.45 10.51 -25.59
CA LYS A 15 0.10 10.20 -26.99
C LYS A 15 0.74 8.89 -27.46
N ASN A 16 1.96 8.61 -27.01
CA ASN A 16 2.64 7.36 -27.32
C ASN A 16 1.96 6.19 -26.61
N ASN A 17 1.60 6.35 -25.34
CA ASN A 17 0.84 5.34 -24.59
C ASN A 17 -0.51 5.05 -25.25
N ASP A 18 -1.27 6.07 -25.61
CA ASP A 18 -2.57 5.89 -26.28
C ASP A 18 -2.43 5.14 -27.60
N ARG A 19 -1.42 5.49 -28.40
CA ARG A 19 -1.14 4.82 -29.66
C ARG A 19 -0.71 3.37 -29.46
N LEU A 20 0.14 3.11 -28.46
CA LEU A 20 0.59 1.76 -28.10
C LEU A 20 -0.60 0.90 -27.65
N ILE A 21 -1.44 1.42 -26.74
CA ILE A 21 -2.65 0.76 -26.25
C ILE A 21 -3.59 0.47 -27.42
N SER A 22 -3.80 1.41 -28.34
CA SER A 22 -4.64 1.20 -29.53
C SER A 22 -4.12 0.07 -30.42
N ILE A 23 -2.81 -0.01 -30.65
CA ILE A 23 -2.19 -1.09 -31.42
C ILE A 23 -2.37 -2.44 -30.72
N LEU A 24 -2.13 -2.50 -29.41
CA LEU A 24 -2.29 -3.71 -28.60
C LEU A 24 -3.75 -4.18 -28.60
N MET A 25 -4.71 -3.28 -28.37
CA MET A 25 -6.13 -3.59 -28.42
C MET A 25 -6.53 -4.15 -29.79
N LYS A 26 -6.11 -3.54 -30.89
CA LYS A 26 -6.37 -4.07 -32.24
C LYS A 26 -5.82 -5.48 -32.43
N LYS A 27 -4.61 -5.74 -31.93
CA LYS A 27 -3.97 -7.06 -32.05
C LYS A 27 -4.68 -8.11 -31.20
N LEU A 28 -5.08 -7.76 -29.98
CA LEU A 28 -5.84 -8.64 -29.09
C LEU A 28 -7.25 -8.90 -29.64
N SER A 29 -7.91 -7.89 -30.18
CA SER A 29 -9.20 -8.07 -30.87
C SER A 29 -9.08 -8.94 -32.12
N SER A 30 -7.95 -8.91 -32.84
CA SER A 30 -7.71 -9.81 -33.99
C SER A 30 -7.60 -11.29 -33.60
N VAL A 31 -7.40 -11.59 -32.32
CA VAL A 31 -7.42 -12.95 -31.76
C VAL A 31 -8.67 -13.21 -30.90
N ASN A 32 -9.76 -12.48 -31.17
CA ASN A 32 -11.06 -12.57 -30.48
C ASN A 32 -11.01 -12.30 -28.97
N MET A 33 -10.02 -11.54 -28.48
CA MET A 33 -10.01 -11.09 -27.10
C MET A 33 -10.74 -9.75 -26.96
N THR A 34 -11.74 -9.72 -26.09
CA THR A 34 -12.44 -8.49 -25.72
C THR A 34 -11.52 -7.60 -24.89
N CYS A 35 -11.34 -6.35 -25.31
CA CYS A 35 -10.48 -5.38 -24.62
C CYS A 35 -11.31 -4.21 -24.10
N LYS A 36 -11.00 -3.76 -22.88
CA LYS A 36 -11.49 -2.51 -22.31
C LYS A 36 -10.29 -1.62 -21.97
N LYS A 37 -10.40 -0.33 -22.26
CA LYS A 37 -9.38 0.67 -21.89
C LYS A 37 -9.87 1.43 -20.65
N ALA A 38 -8.98 1.61 -19.68
CA ALA A 38 -9.20 2.52 -18.56
C ALA A 38 -8.76 3.94 -18.93
N ASP A 39 -9.51 4.93 -18.48
CA ASP A 39 -9.13 6.34 -18.64
C ASP A 39 -7.98 6.72 -17.70
N GLU A 40 -7.89 6.07 -16.53
CA GLU A 40 -6.82 6.26 -15.54
C GLU A 40 -6.33 4.89 -15.01
N ASP A 41 -6.84 4.48 -13.84
CA ASP A 41 -6.49 3.23 -13.18
C ASP A 41 -7.35 2.05 -13.68
N ALA A 42 -6.71 0.92 -14.01
CA ALA A 42 -7.37 -0.28 -14.47
C ALA A 42 -8.04 -1.07 -13.33
N ASP A 43 -7.63 -0.84 -12.07
CA ASP A 43 -8.07 -1.59 -10.90
C ASP A 43 -9.59 -1.60 -10.75
N CYS A 44 -10.23 -0.43 -10.88
CA CYS A 44 -11.68 -0.31 -10.77
C CYS A 44 -12.41 -0.98 -11.94
N LEU A 45 -11.84 -0.92 -13.15
CA LEU A 45 -12.40 -1.54 -14.35
C LEU A 45 -12.33 -3.06 -14.29
N ILE A 46 -11.28 -3.60 -13.67
CA ILE A 46 -11.10 -5.02 -13.43
C ILE A 46 -12.15 -5.50 -12.41
N VAL A 47 -12.24 -4.85 -11.25
CA VAL A 47 -13.24 -5.20 -10.22
C VAL A 47 -14.67 -5.16 -10.77
N ASN A 48 -15.03 -4.08 -11.49
CA ASN A 48 -16.36 -3.95 -12.09
C ASN A 48 -16.63 -5.02 -13.15
N SER A 49 -15.61 -5.41 -13.93
CA SER A 49 -15.75 -6.48 -14.92
C SER A 49 -15.93 -7.85 -14.27
N VAL A 50 -15.22 -8.14 -13.18
CA VAL A 50 -15.39 -9.39 -12.42
C VAL A 50 -16.79 -9.46 -11.81
N LEU A 51 -17.26 -8.38 -11.17
CA LEU A 51 -18.60 -8.32 -10.60
C LEU A 51 -19.70 -8.52 -11.66
N ALA A 52 -19.53 -7.96 -12.85
CA ALA A 52 -20.47 -8.15 -13.96
C ALA A 52 -20.48 -9.58 -14.53
N LEU A 53 -19.34 -10.28 -14.49
CA LEU A 53 -19.21 -11.65 -15.00
C LEU A 53 -19.57 -12.72 -13.97
N SER A 54 -19.48 -12.41 -12.68
CA SER A 54 -19.75 -13.36 -11.58
C SER A 54 -21.12 -14.05 -11.63
N PRO A 55 -22.23 -13.41 -12.07
CA PRO A 55 -23.53 -14.08 -12.15
C PRO A 55 -23.64 -15.09 -13.29
N THR A 56 -22.84 -14.93 -14.35
CA THR A 56 -22.94 -15.71 -15.59
C THR A 56 -21.80 -16.71 -15.76
N HIS A 57 -20.71 -16.57 -15.00
CA HIS A 57 -19.53 -17.41 -15.09
C HIS A 57 -19.23 -18.04 -13.72
N PRO A 58 -19.26 -19.38 -13.59
CA PRO A 58 -19.00 -20.07 -12.33
C PRO A 58 -17.55 -19.91 -11.84
N SER A 59 -16.63 -19.51 -12.71
CA SER A 59 -15.27 -19.14 -12.37
C SER A 59 -14.79 -18.00 -13.26
N VAL A 60 -14.20 -16.97 -12.64
CA VAL A 60 -13.54 -15.86 -13.32
C VAL A 60 -12.09 -15.84 -12.82
N ASP A 61 -11.16 -16.08 -13.75
CA ASP A 61 -9.72 -16.00 -13.50
C ASP A 61 -9.22 -14.60 -13.85
N VAL A 62 -8.45 -14.00 -12.94
CA VAL A 62 -7.95 -12.63 -13.09
C VAL A 62 -6.44 -12.68 -12.94
N THR A 63 -5.74 -12.55 -14.07
CA THR A 63 -4.29 -12.54 -14.10
C THR A 63 -3.80 -11.11 -13.85
N LEU A 64 -3.42 -10.82 -12.61
CA LEU A 64 -2.85 -9.54 -12.20
C LEU A 64 -1.39 -9.73 -11.81
N HIS A 65 -0.54 -8.77 -12.17
CA HIS A 65 0.82 -8.72 -11.63
C HIS A 65 0.92 -7.93 -10.33
N GLN A 66 -0.15 -7.25 -9.90
CA GLN A 66 -0.24 -6.62 -8.58
C GLN A 66 -0.76 -7.62 -7.53
N LEU A 67 0.17 -8.14 -6.71
CA LEU A 67 -0.13 -9.03 -5.58
C LEU A 67 -1.20 -8.49 -4.64
N GLU A 68 -1.26 -7.16 -4.48
CA GLU A 68 -2.21 -6.48 -3.60
C GLU A 68 -3.67 -6.65 -4.07
N LEU A 69 -3.93 -6.59 -5.38
CA LEU A 69 -5.29 -6.79 -5.92
C LEU A 69 -5.75 -8.24 -5.88
N ILE A 70 -4.86 -9.21 -6.11
CA ILE A 70 -5.21 -10.64 -6.02
C ILE A 70 -5.68 -10.97 -4.60
N MET A 71 -4.98 -10.45 -3.59
CA MET A 71 -5.38 -10.62 -2.19
C MET A 71 -6.76 -10.00 -1.91
N VAL A 72 -7.01 -8.78 -2.40
CA VAL A 72 -8.31 -8.10 -2.25
C VAL A 72 -9.44 -8.92 -2.87
N VAL A 73 -9.29 -9.39 -4.10
CA VAL A 73 -10.32 -10.18 -4.81
C VAL A 73 -10.59 -11.50 -4.09
N GLN A 74 -9.55 -12.20 -3.65
CA GLN A 74 -9.69 -13.46 -2.93
C GLN A 74 -10.35 -13.27 -1.56
N THR A 75 -10.00 -12.21 -0.85
CA THR A 75 -10.60 -11.84 0.42
C THR A 75 -12.09 -11.52 0.27
N LEU A 76 -12.49 -10.80 -0.78
CA LEU A 76 -13.90 -10.51 -1.07
C LEU A 76 -14.70 -11.78 -1.42
N LYS A 77 -14.12 -12.68 -2.22
CA LYS A 77 -14.76 -13.97 -2.56
C LYS A 77 -15.03 -14.83 -1.32
N ASN A 78 -14.10 -14.83 -0.35
CA ASN A 78 -14.19 -15.68 0.83
C ASN A 78 -14.98 -15.07 1.99
N ASN A 79 -15.28 -13.77 1.96
CA ASN A 79 -15.94 -13.06 3.04
C ASN A 79 -17.08 -12.17 2.49
N PRO A 80 -18.26 -12.74 2.21
CA PRO A 80 -19.39 -11.97 1.65
C PRO A 80 -19.84 -10.82 2.56
N ASP A 81 -19.62 -10.92 3.88
CA ASP A 81 -19.89 -9.83 4.82
C ASP A 81 -19.02 -8.58 4.61
N LEU A 82 -17.91 -8.68 3.87
CA LEU A 82 -17.12 -7.50 3.48
C LEU A 82 -17.84 -6.62 2.46
N LEU A 83 -18.84 -7.14 1.75
CA LEU A 83 -19.68 -6.30 0.90
C LEU A 83 -20.42 -5.25 1.73
N LYS A 84 -20.87 -5.60 2.95
CA LYS A 84 -21.47 -4.65 3.90
C LYS A 84 -20.44 -3.61 4.37
N VAL A 85 -19.17 -3.99 4.50
CA VAL A 85 -18.09 -3.04 4.84
C VAL A 85 -17.82 -2.08 3.68
N ILE A 86 -17.88 -2.56 2.42
CA ILE A 86 -17.78 -1.71 1.23
C ILE A 86 -18.94 -0.71 1.16
N GLU A 87 -20.14 -1.08 1.58
CA GLU A 87 -21.28 -0.16 1.64
C GLU A 87 -21.03 1.03 2.58
N ILE A 88 -20.25 0.85 3.65
CA ILE A 88 -19.87 1.96 4.55
C ILE A 88 -19.08 3.03 3.78
N PHE A 89 -18.20 2.62 2.86
CA PHE A 89 -17.42 3.56 2.05
C PHE A 89 -18.29 4.38 1.06
N LYS A 90 -19.51 3.92 0.77
CA LYS A 90 -20.47 4.67 -0.06
C LYS A 90 -21.17 5.78 0.73
N ASN A 91 -21.28 5.65 2.06
CA ASN A 91 -21.96 6.63 2.90
C ASN A 91 -21.12 7.91 3.07
N PRO A 92 -21.61 9.10 2.68
CA PRO A 92 -20.88 10.36 2.78
C PRO A 92 -20.65 10.87 4.22
N ASP A 93 -21.39 10.35 5.19
CA ASP A 93 -21.43 10.83 6.59
C ASP A 93 -20.71 9.90 7.58
N MET A 94 -20.24 8.73 7.13
CA MET A 94 -19.61 7.73 7.99
C MET A 94 -18.09 7.90 8.10
N THR A 95 -17.53 7.52 9.25
CA THR A 95 -16.08 7.47 9.50
C THR A 95 -15.45 6.27 8.78
N SER A 96 -14.71 6.51 7.70
CA SER A 96 -14.13 5.45 6.84
C SER A 96 -13.08 4.57 7.51
N VAL A 97 -12.52 5.03 8.63
CA VAL A 97 -11.43 4.40 9.37
C VAL A 97 -11.82 3.03 9.91
N ASP A 98 -13.01 2.93 10.51
CA ASP A 98 -13.49 1.67 11.07
C ASP A 98 -13.76 0.63 9.96
N ALA A 99 -14.33 1.05 8.83
CA ALA A 99 -14.52 0.19 7.67
C ALA A 99 -13.18 -0.28 7.08
N GLY A 100 -12.19 0.60 6.96
CA GLY A 100 -10.85 0.25 6.51
C GLY A 100 -10.15 -0.75 7.43
N ASN A 101 -10.26 -0.57 8.75
CA ASN A 101 -9.71 -1.50 9.72
C ASN A 101 -10.37 -2.88 9.63
N ARG A 102 -11.71 -2.95 9.53
CA ARG A 102 -12.45 -4.21 9.36
C ARG A 102 -12.05 -4.94 8.08
N PHE A 103 -11.85 -4.19 6.99
CA PHE A 103 -11.37 -4.73 5.72
C PHE A 103 -9.96 -5.32 5.86
N LEU A 104 -9.02 -4.61 6.50
CA LEU A 104 -7.65 -5.09 6.72
C LEU A 104 -7.61 -6.35 7.61
N VAL A 105 -8.42 -6.41 8.67
CA VAL A 105 -8.51 -7.59 9.52
C VAL A 105 -8.93 -8.82 8.70
N ALA A 106 -9.94 -8.68 7.85
CA ALA A 106 -10.39 -9.76 6.96
C ALA A 106 -9.36 -10.08 5.86
N LEU A 107 -8.63 -9.09 5.34
CA LEU A 107 -7.54 -9.28 4.37
C LEU A 107 -6.44 -10.18 4.94
N TYR A 108 -6.12 -10.03 6.23
CA TYR A 108 -5.17 -10.88 6.94
C TYR A 108 -5.76 -12.22 7.42
N GLY A 109 -7.02 -12.51 7.10
CA GLY A 109 -7.70 -13.77 7.41
C GLY A 109 -8.16 -13.90 8.86
N TYR A 110 -8.41 -12.78 9.55
CA TYR A 110 -8.95 -12.76 10.90
C TYR A 110 -10.45 -12.40 10.91
N PRO A 111 -11.23 -12.87 11.92
CA PRO A 111 -12.64 -12.53 12.03
C PRO A 111 -12.85 -11.02 12.22
N ILE A 112 -13.88 -10.47 11.57
CA ILE A 112 -14.26 -9.06 11.73
C ILE A 112 -14.77 -8.84 13.17
N PRO A 113 -14.23 -7.85 13.91
CA PRO A 113 -14.72 -7.48 15.23
C PRO A 113 -16.20 -7.14 15.33
N THR A 114 -16.90 -7.61 16.38
CA THR A 114 -18.30 -7.23 16.65
C THR A 114 -18.50 -6.25 17.81
N SER A 115 -17.53 -6.03 18.70
CA SER A 115 -17.53 -4.90 19.67
C SER A 115 -16.31 -4.90 20.60
N ASP A 116 -15.72 -6.05 20.91
CA ASP A 116 -14.58 -6.16 21.83
C ASP A 116 -13.36 -6.76 21.16
N THR A 117 -12.61 -5.96 20.40
CA THR A 117 -11.43 -6.49 19.70
C THR A 117 -10.12 -5.79 20.02
N PRO A 118 -9.03 -6.56 19.92
CA PRO A 118 -7.70 -6.01 20.02
C PRO A 118 -7.52 -4.87 19.02
N SER A 119 -6.75 -3.85 19.39
CA SER A 119 -6.30 -2.82 18.45
C SER A 119 -5.75 -3.47 17.18
N LEU A 120 -5.91 -2.81 16.02
CA LEU A 120 -5.40 -3.29 14.73
C LEU A 120 -3.94 -3.77 14.87
N ASN A 121 -3.16 -3.12 15.72
CA ASN A 121 -1.79 -3.51 16.09
C ASN A 121 -1.64 -4.96 16.59
N ASN A 122 -2.55 -5.52 17.37
CA ASN A 122 -2.44 -6.91 17.83
C ASN A 122 -2.72 -7.90 16.68
N VAL A 123 -3.67 -7.58 15.79
CA VAL A 123 -3.90 -8.38 14.57
C VAL A 123 -2.67 -8.34 13.67
N LEU A 124 -2.14 -7.14 13.42
CA LEU A 124 -0.92 -6.94 12.63
C LEU A 124 0.29 -7.65 13.28
N TYR A 125 0.41 -7.63 14.61
CA TYR A 125 1.47 -8.32 15.33
C TYR A 125 1.37 -9.85 15.20
N LYS A 126 0.17 -10.42 15.37
CA LYS A 126 -0.06 -11.86 15.19
C LYS A 126 0.26 -12.29 13.76
N PHE A 127 -0.16 -11.49 12.77
CA PHE A 127 0.16 -11.73 11.38
C PHE A 127 1.67 -11.66 11.12
N TYR A 128 2.34 -10.62 11.62
CA TYR A 128 3.79 -10.46 11.52
C TYR A 128 4.53 -11.67 12.09
N MET A 129 4.14 -12.13 13.29
CA MET A 129 4.75 -13.29 13.93
C MET A 129 4.56 -14.54 13.04
N LYS A 130 3.33 -14.79 12.57
CA LYS A 130 3.05 -15.94 11.69
C LYS A 130 3.87 -15.91 10.39
N SER A 131 4.02 -14.73 9.79
CA SER A 131 4.75 -14.54 8.53
C SER A 131 6.28 -14.62 8.70
N SER A 132 6.81 -14.15 9.83
CA SER A 132 8.26 -14.08 10.09
C SER A 132 8.90 -15.45 10.34
N PHE A 133 8.13 -16.44 10.81
CA PHE A 133 8.64 -17.80 11.06
C PHE A 133 8.48 -18.76 9.87
N ASN A 134 7.90 -18.31 8.75
CA ASN A 134 7.84 -19.11 7.53
C ASN A 134 9.16 -19.01 6.75
N LYS A 135 9.68 -20.16 6.27
CA LYS A 135 10.98 -20.28 5.58
C LYS A 135 11.11 -19.45 4.29
N SER A 136 10.01 -18.91 3.76
CA SER A 136 9.97 -18.07 2.55
C SER A 136 9.36 -16.70 2.86
N SER A 137 9.89 -16.00 3.87
CA SER A 137 9.38 -14.70 4.29
C SER A 137 9.51 -13.66 3.16
N ASN A 138 8.44 -13.53 2.37
CA ASN A 138 8.29 -12.44 1.42
C ASN A 138 8.12 -11.15 2.23
N MET A 139 9.21 -10.38 2.33
CA MET A 139 9.29 -9.09 3.03
C MET A 139 8.24 -8.07 2.53
N SER A 140 7.71 -8.28 1.33
CA SER A 140 6.63 -7.54 0.69
C SER A 140 5.26 -7.69 1.39
N LEU A 141 5.10 -8.66 2.29
CA LEU A 141 3.88 -8.86 3.09
C LEU A 141 3.96 -8.26 4.50
N LEU A 142 4.96 -7.43 4.81
CA LEU A 142 5.00 -6.80 6.13
C LEU A 142 3.70 -6.03 6.39
N PRO A 143 3.02 -6.28 7.53
CA PRO A 143 1.80 -5.57 7.84
C PRO A 143 2.09 -4.06 7.89
N THR A 144 1.31 -3.27 7.16
CA THR A 144 1.39 -1.80 7.26
C THR A 144 1.08 -1.39 8.69
N THR A 145 1.83 -0.44 9.24
CA THR A 145 1.52 0.12 10.57
C THR A 145 0.08 0.62 10.61
N GLU A 146 -0.58 0.56 11.77
CA GLU A 146 -1.96 1.05 11.96
C GLU A 146 -2.15 2.48 11.43
N GLU A 147 -1.18 3.38 11.65
CA GLU A 147 -1.27 4.74 11.13
C GLU A 147 -1.21 4.81 9.60
N ALA A 148 -0.34 4.02 8.98
CA ALA A 148 -0.27 3.95 7.52
C ALA A 148 -1.55 3.36 6.91
N ALA A 149 -2.11 2.35 7.55
CA ALA A 149 -3.42 1.77 7.21
C ALA A 149 -4.56 2.79 7.35
N HIS A 150 -4.55 3.59 8.42
CA HIS A 150 -5.50 4.68 8.63
C HIS A 150 -5.43 5.71 7.49
N GLN A 151 -4.24 6.21 7.18
CA GLN A 151 -4.05 7.18 6.09
C GLN A 151 -4.44 6.61 4.72
N HIS A 152 -4.16 5.32 4.48
CA HIS A 152 -4.61 4.64 3.27
C HIS A 152 -6.15 4.57 3.19
N SER A 153 -6.81 4.20 4.29
CA SER A 153 -8.28 4.11 4.36
C SER A 153 -8.96 5.46 4.11
N LEU A 154 -8.36 6.55 4.59
CA LEU A 154 -8.82 7.91 4.30
C LEU A 154 -8.74 8.23 2.80
N ARG A 155 -7.62 7.91 2.15
CA ARG A 155 -7.45 8.16 0.70
C ARG A 155 -8.40 7.33 -0.15
N VAL A 156 -8.57 6.06 0.18
CA VAL A 156 -9.53 5.17 -0.50
C VAL A 156 -10.94 5.74 -0.39
N TYR A 157 -11.34 6.19 0.80
CA TYR A 157 -12.64 6.82 0.99
C TYR A 157 -12.78 8.10 0.17
N HIS A 158 -11.78 8.98 0.18
CA HIS A 158 -11.79 10.19 -0.65
C HIS A 158 -11.98 9.89 -2.13
N GLN A 159 -11.27 8.88 -2.65
CA GLN A 159 -11.37 8.44 -4.04
C GLN A 159 -12.77 7.91 -4.37
N ILE A 160 -13.32 7.05 -3.50
CA ILE A 160 -14.67 6.49 -3.68
C ILE A 160 -15.71 7.61 -3.68
N GLN A 161 -15.62 8.53 -2.73
CA GLN A 161 -16.56 9.64 -2.60
C GLN A 161 -16.48 10.59 -3.81
N HIS A 162 -15.27 10.82 -4.34
CA HIS A 162 -15.09 11.56 -5.57
C HIS A 162 -15.80 10.89 -6.76
N TRP A 163 -15.72 9.55 -6.89
CA TRP A 163 -16.46 8.81 -7.92
C TRP A 163 -17.98 8.94 -7.80
N PHE A 164 -18.50 9.08 -6.58
CA PHE A 164 -19.93 9.37 -6.34
C PHE A 164 -20.31 10.85 -6.52
N GLY A 165 -19.38 11.72 -6.96
CA GLY A 165 -19.62 13.15 -7.13
C GLY A 165 -19.57 13.96 -5.84
N ASN A 166 -19.27 13.33 -4.70
CA ASN A 166 -19.15 13.99 -3.41
C ASN A 166 -17.79 14.68 -3.31
N LYS A 167 -17.77 15.99 -3.58
CA LYS A 167 -16.55 16.79 -3.48
C LYS A 167 -16.10 16.92 -2.03
N LYS A 168 -15.02 16.24 -1.69
CA LYS A 168 -14.35 16.33 -0.38
C LYS A 168 -12.95 16.94 -0.53
N ARG A 169 -12.54 17.75 0.45
CA ARG A 169 -11.23 18.42 0.46
C ARG A 169 -10.11 17.40 0.70
N PRO A 170 -9.19 17.17 -0.26
CA PRO A 170 -8.19 16.10 -0.18
C PRO A 170 -7.35 16.08 1.11
N GLU A 171 -7.03 17.27 1.64
CA GLU A 171 -6.20 17.46 2.82
C GLU A 171 -6.80 16.84 4.11
N ASP A 172 -8.13 16.69 4.16
CA ASP A 172 -8.81 16.02 5.27
C ASP A 172 -8.77 14.50 5.17
N TRP A 173 -8.29 13.97 4.03
CA TRP A 173 -8.41 12.55 3.69
C TRP A 173 -7.08 11.91 3.27
N GLY A 174 -6.01 12.23 4.01
CA GLY A 174 -4.72 11.56 3.86
C GLY A 174 -3.92 12.00 2.63
N TRP A 175 -4.21 13.19 2.09
CA TRP A 175 -3.41 13.87 1.09
C TRP A 175 -2.75 15.13 1.67
N VAL A 176 -1.60 15.50 1.13
CA VAL A 176 -0.94 16.77 1.42
C VAL A 176 -0.72 17.53 0.11
N ARG A 177 -1.00 18.82 0.12
CA ARG A 177 -0.74 19.69 -1.03
C ARG A 177 0.71 20.13 -1.02
N THR A 178 1.38 19.91 -2.14
CA THR A 178 2.76 20.31 -2.38
C THR A 178 2.86 21.10 -3.68
N ASN A 179 4.02 21.71 -3.93
CA ASN A 179 4.27 22.41 -5.20
C ASN A 179 4.20 21.47 -6.42
N SER A 180 4.37 20.15 -6.22
CA SER A 180 4.22 19.11 -7.24
C SER A 180 2.83 18.46 -7.26
N GLY A 181 1.84 19.10 -6.63
CA GLY A 181 0.45 18.61 -6.57
C GLY A 181 0.12 17.86 -5.27
N LEU A 182 -0.94 17.05 -5.31
CA LEU A 182 -1.37 16.23 -4.17
C LEU A 182 -0.43 15.05 -4.02
N GLN A 183 0.10 14.87 -2.81
CA GLN A 183 0.96 13.75 -2.44
C GLN A 183 0.31 12.95 -1.32
N PRO A 184 0.45 11.61 -1.30
CA PRO A 184 -0.15 10.78 -0.28
C PRO A 184 0.58 10.94 1.06
N VAL A 185 -0.17 11.16 2.14
CA VAL A 185 0.36 11.09 3.51
C VAL A 185 0.56 9.62 3.87
N LYS A 186 1.80 9.14 3.88
CA LYS A 186 2.08 7.71 4.09
C LYS A 186 1.89 7.28 5.55
N THR A 187 2.27 8.12 6.50
CA THR A 187 2.13 7.92 7.95
C THR A 187 2.34 9.26 8.65
N LEU A 188 1.65 9.49 9.77
CA LEU A 188 1.92 10.63 10.66
C LEU A 188 2.93 10.28 11.76
N LYS A 189 3.17 8.99 12.00
CA LYS A 189 4.14 8.49 12.98
C LYS A 189 5.52 8.37 12.36
N THR A 190 6.55 8.52 13.18
CA THR A 190 7.93 8.29 12.77
C THR A 190 8.11 6.84 12.30
N PRO A 191 9.01 6.58 11.32
CA PRO A 191 9.20 5.23 10.77
C PRO A 191 9.61 4.16 11.80
N ALA A 192 10.19 4.60 12.92
CA ALA A 192 10.49 3.79 14.07
C ALA A 192 10.48 4.66 15.34
N PRO A 193 10.34 4.08 16.54
CA PRO A 193 10.54 4.78 17.80
C PRO A 193 11.91 5.45 17.86
N ASP A 194 11.99 6.64 18.47
CA ASP A 194 13.24 7.39 18.62
C ASP A 194 14.35 6.57 19.29
N SER A 195 14.01 5.70 20.23
CA SER A 195 14.95 4.81 20.89
C SER A 195 15.62 3.81 19.92
N ILE A 196 14.91 3.39 18.87
CA ILE A 196 15.45 2.54 17.79
C ILE A 196 16.24 3.40 16.81
N LEU A 197 15.70 4.54 16.37
CA LEU A 197 16.39 5.46 15.45
C LEU A 197 17.75 5.91 16.01
N ARG A 198 17.80 6.24 17.30
CA ARG A 198 19.02 6.59 18.03
C ARG A 198 20.03 5.43 18.08
N LYS A 199 19.56 4.18 18.04
CA LYS A 199 20.44 3.01 17.97
C LYS A 199 20.97 2.76 16.56
N ILE A 200 20.17 2.93 15.51
CA ILE A 200 20.60 2.65 14.13
C ILE A 200 21.32 3.82 13.44
N SER A 201 21.36 5.01 14.05
CA SER A 201 21.92 6.24 13.45
C SER A 201 23.45 6.29 13.38
N CYS A 202 24.16 5.31 13.94
CA CYS A 202 25.62 5.35 13.95
C CYS A 202 26.18 5.07 12.55
N LYS A 203 27.10 5.93 12.08
CA LYS A 203 27.83 5.78 10.80
C LYS A 203 29.33 5.71 11.00
N CYS A 204 29.78 5.29 12.19
CA CYS A 204 31.21 5.23 12.48
C CYS A 204 31.87 4.18 11.58
N LYS A 205 32.92 4.59 10.86
CA LYS A 205 33.75 3.69 10.04
C LYS A 205 35.00 3.18 10.75
N LYS A 206 35.45 3.89 11.80
CA LYS A 206 36.66 3.60 12.58
C LYS A 206 36.49 4.09 14.02
N GLY A 207 35.97 3.26 14.92
CA GLY A 207 35.78 3.58 16.35
C GLY A 207 34.90 4.81 16.63
N CYS A 208 34.63 5.09 17.90
CA CYS A 208 33.80 6.21 18.32
C CYS A 208 34.63 7.43 18.74
N THR A 209 35.36 8.02 17.79
CA THR A 209 36.21 9.21 18.02
C THR A 209 35.47 10.52 17.76
N GLY A 210 36.17 11.66 17.69
CA GLY A 210 35.58 13.00 17.57
C GLY A 210 34.65 13.22 16.36
N ASN A 211 34.74 12.38 15.33
CA ASN A 211 33.87 12.44 14.15
C ASN A 211 32.60 11.59 14.25
N CYS A 212 32.33 10.97 15.39
CA CYS A 212 31.11 10.22 15.63
C CYS A 212 29.88 11.15 15.64
N ASN A 213 28.94 10.93 14.71
CA ASN A 213 27.69 11.68 14.66
C ASN A 213 26.82 11.48 15.91
N CYS A 214 26.85 10.28 16.52
CA CYS A 214 26.13 10.04 17.78
C CYS A 214 26.70 10.92 18.90
N ARG A 215 28.03 10.96 19.08
CA ARG A 215 28.69 11.81 20.08
C ARG A 215 28.39 13.30 19.86
N LYS A 216 28.45 13.77 18.61
CA LYS A 216 28.09 15.16 18.25
C LYS A 216 26.63 15.48 18.56
N ALA A 217 25.74 14.52 18.36
CA ALA A 217 24.32 14.62 18.70
C ALA A 217 24.01 14.34 20.18
N ARG A 218 25.04 14.13 21.03
CA ARG A 218 24.90 13.74 22.45
C ARG A 218 24.08 12.45 22.66
N LEU A 219 24.26 11.49 21.77
CA LEU A 219 23.66 10.16 21.80
C LEU A 219 24.72 9.09 22.02
N PHE A 220 24.30 7.99 22.65
CA PHE A 220 25.10 6.77 22.77
C PHE A 220 25.14 5.99 21.44
N CYS A 221 26.29 5.38 21.15
CA CYS A 221 26.48 4.53 19.99
C CYS A 221 25.91 3.14 20.27
N SER A 222 25.09 2.63 19.35
CA SER A 222 24.59 1.25 19.45
C SER A 222 25.69 0.22 19.25
N VAL A 223 25.60 -0.85 20.05
CA VAL A 223 26.39 -2.06 19.89
C VAL A 223 26.10 -2.78 18.57
N LEU A 224 24.96 -2.55 17.92
CA LEU A 224 24.61 -3.21 16.67
C LEU A 224 25.50 -2.83 15.46
N TYR A 225 26.37 -1.83 15.61
CA TYR A 225 27.26 -1.38 14.53
C TYR A 225 28.67 -1.98 14.68
N LEU A 226 29.14 -2.71 13.66
CA LEU A 226 30.41 -3.46 13.67
C LEU A 226 31.60 -2.63 14.19
N HIS A 227 31.72 -1.38 13.73
CA HIS A 227 32.83 -0.50 14.12
C HIS A 227 32.69 0.15 15.50
N CYS A 228 31.55 -0.04 16.17
CA CYS A 228 31.30 0.42 17.53
C CYS A 228 31.33 -0.73 18.56
N TRP A 229 31.45 -1.98 18.09
CA TRP A 229 31.41 -3.19 18.91
C TRP A 229 32.66 -3.43 19.76
N ASP A 230 33.85 -3.01 19.31
CA ASP A 230 35.09 -3.24 20.08
C ASP A 230 35.65 -1.95 20.70
N ASN A 231 35.89 -0.90 19.89
CA ASN A 231 36.64 0.28 20.32
C ASN A 231 35.77 1.55 20.41
N CYS A 232 34.63 1.46 21.10
CA CYS A 232 33.72 2.58 21.28
C CYS A 232 33.61 3.00 22.75
N ASN A 233 34.15 4.16 23.08
CA ASN A 233 34.04 4.77 24.42
C ASN A 233 32.80 5.66 24.60
N ASN A 234 31.84 5.60 23.66
CA ASN A 234 30.61 6.40 23.65
C ASN A 234 29.40 5.45 23.55
N ARG A 235 29.36 4.43 24.39
CA ARG A 235 28.25 3.47 24.50
C ARG A 235 27.28 3.85 25.60
#